data_AF-A0A172WNJ5-F1
#
_entry.id   AF-A0A172WNJ5-F1
#
_cell.length_a   1.000
_cell.length_b   1.000
_cell.length_c   1.000
_cell.angle_alpha   90.00
_cell.angle_beta   90.00
_cell.angle_gamma   90.00
#
_symmetry.space_group_name_H-M   'P 1'
#
loop_
_entity.id
_entity.type
_entity.pdbx_description
1 polymer ?
#
loop_
_entity_poly.entity_id
_entity_poly.type
_entity_poly.pdbx_seq_one_letter_code
_entity_poly.pdbx_strand_id
1 'polypeptide(L)'
;MGEITVSTQSDFDADRLAEAFNYPFGKSVTAYLTDAVIVSCCGFGVMHRHVKAEPSGRFQDGHRLRTSDILNAEQHGPYWVLRTLSGSFYVIVSFHPHGGRQSLHEFLKLRDQGVHLTPHRLQ
;
A
#
# COMPACT_ATOMS: atom_id res chain seq x y z
N MET A 1 -3.86 34.64 -9.91
CA MET A 1 -2.73 34.41 -8.99
C MET A 1 -3.27 33.67 -7.79
N GLY A 2 -2.93 32.40 -7.66
CA GLY A 2 -3.26 31.54 -6.53
C GLY A 2 -2.28 30.39 -6.58
N GLU A 3 -1.28 30.43 -5.71
CA GLU A 3 -0.20 29.45 -5.61
C GLU A 3 -0.78 28.06 -5.31
N ILE A 4 -0.29 27.10 -6.08
CA ILE A 4 -0.65 25.70 -5.97
C ILE A 4 0.25 25.08 -4.90
N THR A 5 -0.30 24.83 -3.71
CA THR A 5 0.31 24.02 -2.65
C THR A 5 0.41 22.56 -3.09
N VAL A 6 1.41 22.19 -3.89
CA VAL A 6 1.63 20.79 -4.33
C VAL A 6 2.99 20.21 -3.91
N SER A 7 3.90 21.01 -3.37
CA SER A 7 5.29 20.56 -3.10
C SER A 7 5.47 19.74 -1.81
N THR A 8 4.67 19.95 -0.77
CA THR A 8 5.00 19.42 0.58
C THR A 8 4.74 17.93 0.76
N GLN A 9 3.67 17.38 0.17
CA GLN A 9 3.35 15.95 0.34
C GLN A 9 4.26 15.05 -0.50
N SER A 10 4.62 15.47 -1.71
CA SER A 10 5.54 14.71 -2.57
C SER A 10 6.93 14.62 -1.96
N ASP A 11 7.42 15.73 -1.37
CA ASP A 11 8.74 15.78 -0.76
C ASP A 11 8.78 14.93 0.52
N PHE A 12 7.74 15.01 1.35
CA PHE A 12 7.60 14.16 2.54
C PHE A 12 7.52 12.67 2.19
N ASP A 13 6.79 12.32 1.14
CA ASP A 13 6.69 10.94 0.67
C ASP A 13 8.05 10.45 0.13
N ALA A 14 8.84 11.30 -0.52
CA ALA A 14 10.17 10.95 -1.00
C ALA A 14 11.14 10.65 0.15
N ASP A 15 11.16 11.47 1.20
CA ASP A 15 11.99 11.23 2.38
C ASP A 15 11.59 9.93 3.09
N ARG A 16 10.29 9.71 3.30
CA ARG A 16 9.79 8.47 3.91
C ARG A 16 10.03 7.24 3.03
N LEU A 17 9.98 7.37 1.72
CA LEU A 17 10.35 6.30 0.79
C LEU A 17 11.82 5.93 0.96
N ALA A 18 12.71 6.92 1.03
CA ALA A 18 14.13 6.69 1.25
C ALA A 18 14.39 5.98 2.59
N GLU A 19 13.71 6.38 3.66
CA GLU A 19 13.75 5.68 4.95
C GLU A 19 13.23 4.25 4.85
N ALA A 20 12.07 4.04 4.21
CA ALA A 20 11.46 2.73 4.05
C ALA A 20 12.36 1.78 3.26
N PHE A 21 13.03 2.26 2.21
CA PHE A 21 13.94 1.45 1.41
C PHE A 21 15.13 0.90 2.21
N ASN A 22 15.53 1.58 3.27
CA ASN A 22 16.64 1.17 4.14
C ASN A 22 16.16 0.43 5.40
N TYR A 23 14.84 0.29 5.61
CA TYR A 23 14.28 -0.34 6.79
C TYR A 23 14.32 -1.88 6.69
N PRO A 24 14.79 -2.61 7.73
CA PRO A 24 14.95 -4.05 7.68
C PRO A 24 13.62 -4.79 7.92
N PHE A 25 12.80 -4.96 6.88
CA PHE A 25 11.52 -5.68 6.99
C PHE A 25 11.63 -7.20 7.24
N GLY A 26 12.83 -7.78 7.15
CA GLY A 26 13.08 -9.22 7.35
C GLY A 26 12.48 -10.13 6.27
N LYS A 27 11.83 -9.56 5.24
CA LYS A 27 11.25 -10.26 4.09
C LYS A 27 11.43 -9.40 2.84
N SER A 28 11.49 -10.03 1.68
CA SER A 28 11.54 -9.33 0.40
C SER A 28 10.27 -8.51 0.18
N VAL A 29 10.42 -7.19 0.09
CA VAL A 29 9.33 -6.26 -0.24
C VAL A 29 9.00 -6.37 -1.72
N THR A 30 7.74 -6.63 -2.04
CA THR A 30 7.25 -6.69 -3.43
C THR A 30 7.18 -5.29 -4.03
N ALA A 31 6.64 -4.32 -3.29
CA ALA A 31 6.69 -2.90 -3.61
C ALA A 31 6.31 -2.04 -2.39
N TYR A 32 6.64 -0.76 -2.49
CA TYR A 32 6.28 0.28 -1.53
C TYR A 32 5.12 1.11 -2.11
N LEU A 33 4.16 1.47 -1.26
CA LEU A 33 2.96 2.19 -1.65
C LEU A 33 2.89 3.55 -0.96
N THR A 34 2.78 4.62 -1.74
CA THR A 34 2.35 5.94 -1.26
C THR A 34 0.90 6.18 -1.65
N ASP A 35 0.27 7.20 -1.06
CA ASP A 35 -1.13 7.55 -1.35
C ASP A 35 -2.10 6.36 -1.16
N ALA A 36 -1.82 5.52 -0.14
CA ALA A 36 -2.49 4.24 0.00
C ALA A 36 -3.92 4.36 0.53
N VAL A 37 -4.83 3.55 -0.02
CA VAL A 37 -6.21 3.36 0.45
C VAL A 37 -6.59 1.88 0.34
N ILE A 38 -7.46 1.40 1.23
CA ILE A 38 -7.98 0.04 1.20
C ILE A 38 -9.45 0.06 0.80
N VAL A 39 -9.79 -0.66 -0.25
CA VAL A 39 -11.16 -0.75 -0.78
C VAL A 39 -11.43 -2.18 -1.19
N SER A 40 -12.58 -2.73 -0.77
CA SER A 40 -13.01 -4.10 -1.11
C SER A 40 -11.92 -5.15 -0.82
N CYS A 41 -11.33 -5.10 0.38
CA CYS A 41 -10.21 -5.94 0.82
C CYS A 41 -8.91 -5.82 0.00
N CYS A 42 -8.79 -4.89 -0.95
CA CYS A 42 -7.57 -4.68 -1.73
C CYS A 42 -6.88 -3.38 -1.34
N GLY A 43 -5.55 -3.36 -1.42
CA GLY A 43 -4.76 -2.14 -1.33
C GLY A 43 -4.69 -1.45 -2.69
N PHE A 44 -4.84 -0.14 -2.68
CA PHE A 44 -4.58 0.74 -3.81
C PHE A 44 -3.57 1.79 -3.40
N GLY A 45 -2.72 2.23 -4.33
CA GLY A 45 -1.74 3.28 -4.06
C GLY A 45 -0.81 3.51 -5.25
N VAL A 46 0.06 4.51 -5.14
CA VAL A 46 1.16 4.73 -6.08
C VAL A 46 2.32 3.83 -5.67
N MET A 47 2.83 3.07 -6.63
CA MET A 47 3.78 2.01 -6.38
C MET A 47 5.21 2.45 -6.69
N HIS A 48 6.16 1.98 -5.87
CA HIS A 48 7.59 2.26 -5.98
C HIS A 48 8.41 0.98 -5.74
N ARG A 49 9.53 0.85 -6.48
CA ARG A 49 10.48 -0.27 -6.47
C ARG A 49 9.80 -1.63 -6.52
N HIS A 50 8.92 -1.83 -7.49
CA HIS A 50 8.31 -3.14 -7.66
C HIS A 50 9.31 -4.18 -8.14
N VAL A 51 9.35 -5.35 -7.50
CA VAL A 51 10.33 -6.42 -7.82
C VAL A 51 10.24 -6.99 -9.23
N LYS A 52 9.13 -6.72 -9.92
CA LYS A 52 8.90 -7.10 -11.34
C LYS A 52 8.84 -5.89 -12.27
N ALA A 53 9.38 -4.73 -11.88
CA ALA A 53 9.46 -3.57 -12.75
C ALA A 53 10.26 -3.94 -14.02
N GLU A 54 9.64 -3.76 -15.18
CA GLU A 54 10.25 -4.03 -16.48
C GLU A 54 10.55 -2.72 -17.22
N PRO A 55 11.62 -2.68 -18.04
CA PRO A 55 11.91 -1.52 -18.91
C PRO A 55 10.76 -1.19 -19.87
N SER A 56 9.90 -2.16 -20.18
CA SER A 56 8.74 -2.06 -21.08
C SER A 56 7.60 -1.19 -20.55
N GLY A 57 7.63 -0.77 -19.28
CA GLY A 57 6.56 0.02 -18.65
C GLY A 57 5.79 -0.75 -17.58
N ARG A 58 5.88 -2.07 -17.58
CA ARG A 58 5.15 -2.88 -16.59
C ARG A 58 5.72 -2.67 -15.20
N PHE A 59 4.85 -2.33 -14.25
CA PHE A 59 5.22 -2.08 -12.87
C PHE A 59 6.32 -1.01 -12.68
N GLN A 60 6.37 0.01 -13.54
CA GLN A 60 7.25 1.15 -13.31
C GLN A 60 6.77 1.98 -12.11
N ASP A 61 7.73 2.67 -11.50
CA ASP A 61 7.48 3.55 -10.35
C ASP A 61 6.56 4.70 -10.75
N GLY A 62 5.75 5.16 -9.79
CA GLY A 62 4.79 6.24 -9.99
C GLY A 62 3.43 5.81 -10.58
N HIS A 63 3.30 4.56 -11.03
CA HIS A 63 2.01 4.02 -11.47
C HIS A 63 1.11 3.61 -10.30
N ARG A 64 -0.20 3.76 -10.46
CA ARG A 64 -1.18 3.23 -9.51
C ARG A 64 -1.25 1.70 -9.62
N LEU A 65 -1.20 1.03 -8.47
CA LEU A 65 -1.33 -0.41 -8.32
C LEU A 65 -2.62 -0.73 -7.56
N ARG A 66 -3.29 -1.80 -7.97
CA ARG A 66 -4.25 -2.55 -7.15
C ARG A 66 -3.61 -3.88 -6.74
N THR A 67 -3.61 -4.19 -5.45
CA THR A 67 -3.17 -5.50 -4.97
C THR A 67 -4.25 -6.57 -5.16
N SER A 68 -3.87 -7.85 -5.04
CA SER A 68 -4.86 -8.90 -4.72
C SER A 68 -5.41 -8.70 -3.29
N ASP A 69 -6.43 -9.48 -2.91
CA ASP A 69 -7.06 -9.43 -1.59
C ASP A 69 -6.01 -9.49 -0.47
N ILE A 70 -6.14 -8.58 0.49
CA ILE A 70 -5.30 -8.50 1.68
C ILE A 70 -5.72 -9.61 2.63
N LEU A 71 -4.81 -10.53 2.90
CA LEU A 71 -4.97 -11.58 3.91
C LEU A 71 -4.63 -11.05 5.31
N ASN A 72 -3.57 -10.25 5.41
CA ASN A 72 -3.15 -9.66 6.66
C ASN A 72 -2.62 -8.23 6.46
N ALA A 73 -2.87 -7.40 7.45
CA ALA A 73 -2.33 -6.06 7.60
C ALA A 73 -1.84 -5.93 9.04
N GLU A 74 -0.56 -5.62 9.21
CA GLU A 74 0.11 -5.53 10.50
C GLU A 74 1.08 -4.34 10.53
N GLN A 75 1.32 -3.80 11.73
CA GLN A 75 2.29 -2.72 11.90
C GLN A 75 3.68 -3.32 12.10
N HIS A 76 4.66 -2.84 11.33
CA HIS A 76 6.06 -3.25 11.42
C HIS A 76 6.94 -2.00 11.51
N GLY A 77 7.36 -1.66 12.73
CA GLY A 77 8.01 -0.38 13.02
C GLY A 77 7.08 0.80 12.70
N PRO A 78 7.55 1.81 11.94
CA PRO A 78 6.74 2.97 11.59
C PRO A 78 5.80 2.74 10.39
N TYR A 79 5.83 1.54 9.79
CA TYR A 79 5.09 1.22 8.56
C TYR A 79 3.99 0.21 8.80
N TRP A 80 2.95 0.28 7.97
CA TRP A 80 2.01 -0.82 7.82
C TRP A 80 2.46 -1.73 6.69
N VAL A 81 2.32 -3.03 6.87
CA VAL A 81 2.66 -4.01 5.84
C VAL A 81 1.47 -4.89 5.51
N LEU A 82 1.31 -5.19 4.22
CA LEU A 82 0.20 -5.98 3.69
C LEU A 82 0.74 -7.32 3.16
N ARG A 83 0.09 -8.41 3.56
CA ARG A 83 0.22 -9.72 2.93
C ARG A 83 -1.02 -9.98 2.11
N THR A 84 -0.84 -10.39 0.87
CA THR A 84 -1.94 -10.52 -0.08
C THR A 84 -2.09 -11.98 -0.53
N LEU A 85 -3.25 -12.30 -1.11
CA LEU A 85 -3.60 -13.65 -1.55
C LEU A 85 -2.61 -14.22 -2.58
N SER A 86 -2.03 -13.37 -3.42
CA SER A 86 -0.98 -13.77 -4.38
C SER A 86 0.39 -14.07 -3.74
N GLY A 87 0.50 -14.01 -2.41
CA GLY A 87 1.76 -14.15 -1.68
C GLY A 87 2.64 -12.91 -1.69
N SER A 88 2.15 -11.78 -2.21
CA SER A 88 2.91 -10.53 -2.29
C SER A 88 2.93 -9.79 -0.96
N PHE A 89 4.04 -9.09 -0.69
CA PHE A 89 4.32 -8.34 0.53
C PHE A 89 4.53 -6.86 0.21
N TYR A 90 3.59 -6.00 0.60
CA TYR A 90 3.63 -4.57 0.32
C TYR A 90 3.88 -3.76 1.58
N VAL A 91 4.59 -2.64 1.46
CA VAL A 91 4.83 -1.68 2.54
C VAL A 91 4.05 -0.40 2.25
N ILE A 92 3.21 0.05 3.18
CA ILE A 92 2.53 1.35 3.10
C ILE A 92 3.44 2.40 3.71
N VAL A 93 3.87 3.35 2.89
CA VAL A 93 4.75 4.47 3.25
C VAL A 93 3.94 5.70 3.67
N SER A 94 2.88 6.00 2.91
CA SER A 94 1.92 7.07 3.19
C SER A 94 0.49 6.63 2.84
N PHE A 95 -0.48 7.20 3.55
CA PHE A 95 -1.91 6.99 3.27
C PHE A 95 -2.45 8.17 2.47
N HIS A 96 -3.45 7.93 1.63
CA HIS A 96 -4.19 9.00 0.95
C HIS A 96 -4.75 9.98 2.00
N PRO A 97 -4.55 11.31 1.85
CA PRO A 97 -4.89 12.31 2.87
C PRO A 97 -6.39 12.34 3.17
N HIS A 98 -7.22 12.04 2.16
CA HIS A 98 -8.67 11.94 2.32
C HIS A 98 -9.09 10.48 2.58
N GLY A 99 -8.82 9.98 3.78
CA GLY A 99 -9.42 8.72 4.26
C GLY A 99 -8.59 7.44 4.09
N GLY A 100 -7.35 7.50 3.59
CA GLY A 100 -6.52 6.31 3.44
C GLY A 100 -6.30 5.56 4.76
N ARG A 101 -5.99 6.29 5.84
CA ARG A 101 -5.80 5.68 7.17
C ARG A 101 -7.12 5.18 7.78
N GLN A 102 -8.22 5.88 7.55
CA GLN A 102 -9.55 5.45 7.99
C GLN A 102 -9.93 4.13 7.31
N SER A 103 -9.67 4.00 6.02
CA SER A 103 -9.97 2.77 5.26
C SER A 103 -9.24 1.53 5.79
N LEU A 104 -7.99 1.69 6.27
CA LEU A 104 -7.29 0.61 6.97
C LEU A 104 -7.96 0.25 8.28
N HIS A 105 -8.37 1.24 9.08
CA HIS A 105 -9.03 0.98 10.34
C HIS A 105 -10.36 0.23 10.15
N GLU A 106 -11.14 0.62 9.14
CA GLU A 106 -12.37 -0.07 8.77
C GLU A 106 -12.12 -1.51 8.30
N PHE A 107 -11.10 -1.72 7.46
CA PHE A 107 -10.67 -3.05 7.04
C PHE A 107 -10.30 -3.95 8.24
N LEU A 108 -9.49 -3.44 9.18
CA LEU A 108 -9.09 -4.18 10.37
C LEU A 108 -10.31 -4.53 11.25
N LYS A 109 -11.22 -3.57 11.45
CA LYS A 109 -12.45 -3.77 12.23
C LYS A 109 -13.33 -4.87 11.62
N LEU A 110 -13.54 -4.85 10.30
CA LEU A 110 -14.33 -5.87 9.61
C LEU A 110 -13.70 -7.26 9.69
N ARG A 111 -12.37 -7.33 9.57
CA ARG A 111 -11.63 -8.59 9.71
C ARG A 111 -11.73 -9.15 11.12
N ASP A 112 -11.62 -8.32 12.15
CA ASP A 112 -11.76 -8.74 13.56
C ASP A 112 -13.18 -9.24 13.86
N GLN A 113 -14.19 -8.74 13.14
CA GLN A 113 -15.57 -9.22 13.19
C GLN A 113 -15.80 -10.53 12.42
N GLY A 114 -14.77 -11.10 11.80
CA GLY A 114 -14.88 -12.33 11.01
C GLY A 114 -15.57 -12.16 9.66
N VAL A 115 -15.77 -10.91 9.20
CA VAL A 115 -16.41 -10.63 7.92
C VAL A 115 -15.39 -10.82 6.80
N HIS A 116 -15.38 -12.00 6.19
CA HIS A 116 -14.63 -12.25 4.96
C HIS A 116 -15.47 -11.76 3.77
N LEU A 117 -15.15 -10.57 3.23
CA LEU A 117 -15.96 -9.93 2.17
C LEU A 117 -15.86 -10.65 0.81
N THR A 118 -14.93 -11.60 0.65
CA THR A 118 -14.80 -12.42 -0.56
C THR A 118 -15.31 -13.84 -0.27
N PRO A 119 -16.34 -14.34 -0.99
CA PRO A 119 -16.77 -15.72 -0.85
C PRO A 119 -15.63 -16.67 -1.20
N HIS A 120 -15.40 -17.70 -0.38
CA HIS A 120 -14.32 -18.67 -0.58
C HIS A 120 -14.48 -19.54 -1.85
N ARG A 121 -15.64 -19.50 -2.53
CA ARG A 121 -15.89 -20.20 -3.79
C ARG A 121 -16.91 -19.43 -4.63
N LEU A 122 -16.54 -19.07 -5.86
CA LEU A 122 -17.49 -19.08 -6.98
C LEU A 122 -17.61 -20.54 -7.38
N GLN A 123 -18.77 -21.15 -7.09
CA GLN A 123 -19.14 -22.47 -7.59
C GLN A 123 -19.69 -22.34 -9.00
#